data_AF-A0AAW0KMT4-F1
#
_entry.id   AF-A0AAW0KMT4-F1
#
_cell.length_a   1.000
_cell.length_b   1.000
_cell.length_c   1.000
_cell.angle_alpha   90.00
_cell.angle_beta   90.00
_cell.angle_gamma   90.00
#
_symmetry.space_group_name_H-M   'P 1'
#
loop_
_entity.id
_entity.type
_entity.pdbx_description
1 polymer ?
#
loop_
_entity_poly.entity_id
_entity_poly.type
_entity_poly.pdbx_seq_one_letter_code
_entity_poly.pdbx_strand_id
1 'polypeptide(L)'
;MYLKVQELQQRIQRVIGKWGPNGNHPSEADYKEEMAKIRKDIVDFHGEMVLLVNYSNVNYTGLAKILKKYDKRTGGLLRLPFIQKVLQQPFFTTDLISKLVKQCESTIDAVFPVEDEERTREAREAIIVAGEGIFRNTVAALQSMQEIRRGSSTYGHFSLPPLNLPDSELIQSVQLNSPIPTV
;
A
#
# COMPACT_ATOMS: atom_id res chain seq x y z
N MET A 1 9.21 -11.06 2.98
CA MET A 1 8.63 -9.81 3.51
C MET A 1 8.98 -9.57 4.97
N TYR A 2 8.59 -10.44 5.91
CA TYR A 2 8.93 -10.25 7.34
C TYR A 2 10.43 -10.05 7.62
N LEU A 3 11.29 -10.89 7.03
CA LEU A 3 12.75 -10.76 7.18
C LEU A 3 13.29 -9.42 6.66
N LYS A 4 12.71 -8.90 5.56
CA LYS A 4 13.12 -7.62 4.95
C LYS A 4 12.78 -6.44 5.87
N VAL A 5 11.65 -6.49 6.59
CA VAL A 5 11.32 -5.50 7.64
C VAL A 5 12.34 -5.53 8.77
N GLN A 6 12.70 -6.73 9.26
CA GLN A 6 13.68 -6.88 10.33
C GLN A 6 15.06 -6.37 9.92
N GLU A 7 15.48 -6.66 8.68
CA GLU A 7 16.75 -6.19 8.13
C GLU A 7 16.79 -4.66 8.03
N LEU A 8 15.71 -4.03 7.54
CA LEU A 8 15.60 -2.56 7.48
C LEU A 8 15.66 -1.93 8.87
N GLN A 9 14.95 -2.49 9.86
CA GLN A 9 15.01 -2.03 11.25
C GLN A 9 16.42 -2.11 11.83
N GLN A 10 17.12 -3.23 11.61
CA GLN A 10 18.50 -3.39 12.04
C GLN A 10 19.45 -2.41 11.33
N ARG A 11 19.23 -2.14 10.04
CA ARG A 11 20.03 -1.16 9.29
C ARG A 11 19.82 0.26 9.83
N ILE A 12 18.59 0.66 10.12
CA ILE A 12 18.29 1.95 10.77
C ILE A 12 19.05 2.08 12.08
N GLN A 13 18.96 1.09 12.97
CA GLN A 13 19.64 1.13 14.27
C GLN A 13 21.17 1.22 14.12
N ARG A 14 21.74 0.48 13.16
CA ARG A 14 23.18 0.56 12.87
C ARG A 14 23.61 1.94 12.39
N VAL A 15 22.85 2.57 11.49
CA VAL A 15 23.16 3.92 10.98
C VAL A 15 23.04 4.97 12.09
N ILE A 16 21.97 4.92 12.89
CA ILE A 16 21.79 5.81 14.05
C ILE A 16 22.93 5.66 15.05
N GLY A 17 23.26 4.42 15.44
CA GLY A 17 24.31 4.17 16.43
C GLY A 17 25.73 4.47 15.94
N LYS A 18 25.98 4.44 14.63
CA LYS A 18 27.31 4.73 14.07
C LYS A 18 27.49 6.20 13.77
N TRP A 19 26.60 6.80 12.98
CA TRP A 19 26.78 8.14 12.42
C TRP A 19 25.82 9.19 12.96
N GLY A 20 24.81 8.79 13.74
CA GLY A 20 23.85 9.71 14.33
C GLY A 20 24.50 10.69 15.32
N PRO A 21 23.73 11.70 15.79
CA PRO A 21 24.25 12.77 16.66
C PRO A 21 24.94 12.27 17.94
N ASN A 22 24.47 11.14 18.47
CA ASN A 22 25.01 10.48 19.67
C ASN A 22 25.71 9.15 19.33
N GLY A 23 26.16 8.97 18.08
CA GLY A 23 26.77 7.74 17.60
C GLY A 23 28.25 7.59 17.93
N ASN A 24 28.82 6.42 17.64
CA ASN A 24 30.25 6.13 17.87
C ASN A 24 31.19 6.98 16.99
N HIS A 25 30.74 7.35 15.80
CA HIS A 25 31.47 8.15 14.81
C HIS A 25 30.51 9.16 14.14
N PRO A 26 30.09 10.22 14.83
CA PRO A 26 29.12 11.18 14.30
C PRO A 26 29.60 11.78 12.98
N SER A 27 28.76 11.71 11.96
CA SER A 27 29.03 12.29 10.63
C SER A 27 27.70 12.66 10.01
N GLU A 28 27.43 13.97 9.90
CA GLU A 28 26.17 14.46 9.37
C GLU A 28 25.98 14.07 7.90
N ALA A 29 27.05 14.15 7.11
CA ALA A 29 27.03 13.79 5.69
C ALA A 29 26.72 12.29 5.50
N ASP A 30 27.45 11.40 6.17
CA ASP A 30 27.26 9.94 6.05
C ASP A 30 25.88 9.53 6.60
N TYR A 31 25.47 10.13 7.72
CA TYR A 31 24.15 9.89 8.29
C TYR A 31 23.05 10.28 7.29
N LYS A 32 23.09 11.50 6.76
CA LYS A 32 22.08 11.97 5.81
C LYS A 32 22.02 11.12 4.54
N GLU A 33 23.18 10.75 3.99
CA GLU A 33 23.27 9.92 2.79
C GLU A 33 22.67 8.51 3.03
N GLU A 34 23.09 7.81 4.09
CA GLU A 34 22.60 6.46 4.36
C GLU A 34 21.13 6.45 4.78
N MET A 35 20.68 7.46 5.52
CA MET A 35 19.27 7.62 5.85
C MET A 35 18.41 7.89 4.61
N ALA A 36 18.91 8.62 3.61
CA ALA A 36 18.21 8.80 2.33
C ALA A 36 18.08 7.47 1.55
N LYS A 37 19.12 6.62 1.54
CA LYS A 37 19.05 5.28 0.94
C LYS A 37 18.04 4.39 1.66
N ILE A 38 18.08 4.37 3.00
CA ILE A 38 17.12 3.63 3.82
C ILE A 38 15.68 4.10 3.55
N ARG A 39 15.45 5.41 3.45
CA ARG A 39 14.14 5.97 3.11
C ARG A 39 13.60 5.38 1.80
N LYS A 40 14.43 5.41 0.75
CA LYS A 40 14.08 4.85 -0.56
C LYS A 40 13.71 3.37 -0.45
N ASP A 41 14.54 2.57 0.22
CA ASP A 41 14.32 1.13 0.37
C ASP A 41 13.01 0.82 1.12
N ILE A 42 12.66 1.60 2.15
CA ILE A 42 11.39 1.43 2.88
C ILE A 42 10.20 1.80 2.00
N VAL A 43 10.28 2.91 1.24
CA VAL A 43 9.21 3.36 0.33
C VAL A 43 8.98 2.34 -0.79
N ASP A 44 10.04 1.82 -1.40
CA ASP A 44 9.93 0.80 -2.45
C ASP A 44 9.34 -0.50 -1.89
N PHE A 45 9.80 -0.95 -0.73
CA PHE A 45 9.28 -2.16 -0.09
C PHE A 45 7.80 -2.02 0.33
N HIS A 46 7.42 -0.85 0.84
CA HIS A 46 6.04 -0.50 1.08
C HIS A 46 5.22 -0.58 -0.22
N GLY A 47 5.72 -0.02 -1.31
CA GLY A 47 5.09 -0.08 -2.62
C GLY A 47 4.87 -1.50 -3.13
N GLU A 48 5.87 -2.39 -2.99
CA GLU A 48 5.78 -3.81 -3.32
C GLU A 48 4.62 -4.49 -2.57
N MET A 49 4.46 -4.21 -1.27
CA MET A 49 3.39 -4.77 -0.44
C MET A 49 2.01 -4.26 -0.84
N VAL A 50 1.89 -2.95 -1.09
CA VAL A 50 0.63 -2.35 -1.57
C VAL A 50 0.20 -2.95 -2.90
N LEU A 51 1.15 -3.17 -3.82
CA LEU A 51 0.89 -3.82 -5.10
C LEU A 51 0.39 -5.26 -4.92
N LEU A 52 0.91 -5.99 -3.94
CA LEU A 52 0.47 -7.34 -3.63
C LEU A 52 -0.96 -7.38 -3.06
N VAL A 53 -1.32 -6.43 -2.20
CA VAL A 53 -2.71 -6.28 -1.72
C VAL A 53 -3.65 -5.94 -2.89
N ASN A 54 -3.26 -5.02 -3.77
CA ASN A 54 -4.06 -4.67 -4.93
C ASN A 54 -4.22 -5.84 -5.91
N TYR A 55 -3.18 -6.65 -6.13
CA TYR A 55 -3.27 -7.89 -6.91
C TYR A 55 -4.36 -8.81 -6.36
N SER A 56 -4.39 -9.03 -5.05
CA SER A 56 -5.43 -9.85 -4.40
C SER A 56 -6.83 -9.29 -4.68
N ASN A 57 -7.02 -7.99 -4.49
CA ASN A 57 -8.31 -7.31 -4.65
C ASN A 57 -8.84 -7.37 -6.07
N VAL A 58 -7.98 -7.09 -7.06
CA VAL A 58 -8.35 -7.11 -8.48
C VAL A 58 -8.71 -8.53 -8.91
N ASN A 59 -7.92 -9.54 -8.50
CA ASN A 59 -8.18 -10.94 -8.86
C ASN A 59 -9.47 -11.46 -8.21
N TYR A 60 -9.67 -11.20 -6.92
CA TYR A 60 -10.92 -11.56 -6.24
C TYR A 60 -12.14 -10.92 -6.92
N THR A 61 -12.04 -9.62 -7.25
CA THR A 61 -13.12 -8.90 -7.94
C THR A 61 -13.39 -9.50 -9.31
N GLY A 62 -12.34 -9.85 -10.07
CA GLY A 62 -12.45 -10.53 -11.36
C GLY A 62 -13.17 -11.87 -11.26
N LEU A 63 -12.74 -12.72 -10.32
CA LEU A 63 -13.38 -14.02 -10.04
C LEU A 63 -14.85 -13.87 -9.66
N ALA A 64 -15.16 -12.94 -8.76
CA ALA A 64 -16.52 -12.72 -8.33
C ALA A 64 -17.42 -12.19 -9.47
N LYS A 65 -16.88 -11.33 -10.34
CA LYS A 65 -17.58 -10.82 -11.53
C LYS A 65 -17.81 -11.89 -12.59
N ILE A 66 -16.84 -12.77 -12.87
CA ILE A 66 -17.02 -13.83 -13.88
C ILE A 66 -18.00 -14.90 -13.41
N LEU A 67 -17.95 -15.27 -12.12
CA LEU A 67 -18.92 -16.19 -11.51
C LEU A 67 -20.34 -15.61 -11.54
N LYS A 68 -20.50 -14.33 -11.19
CA LYS A 68 -21.78 -13.61 -11.33
C LYS A 68 -22.29 -13.61 -12.77
N LYS A 69 -21.39 -13.45 -13.75
CA LYS A 69 -21.77 -13.46 -15.18
C LYS A 69 -22.24 -14.85 -15.62
N TYR A 70 -21.56 -15.90 -15.16
CA TYR A 70 -21.96 -17.28 -15.41
C TYR A 70 -23.37 -17.55 -14.89
N ASP A 71 -23.61 -17.34 -13.59
CA ASP A 71 -24.90 -17.61 -12.94
C ASP A 71 -26.05 -16.85 -13.64
N LYS A 72 -25.83 -15.58 -14.02
CA LYS A 72 -26.82 -14.78 -14.76
C LYS A 72 -27.15 -15.31 -16.15
N ARG A 73 -26.18 -15.90 -16.86
CA ARG A 73 -26.38 -16.38 -18.24
C ARG A 73 -26.96 -17.79 -18.28
N THR A 74 -26.64 -18.62 -17.30
CA THR A 74 -26.99 -20.05 -17.32
C THR A 74 -28.12 -20.39 -16.37
N GLY A 75 -28.47 -19.52 -15.43
CA GLY A 75 -29.35 -19.85 -14.31
C GLY A 75 -28.68 -20.75 -13.26
N GLY A 76 -27.38 -21.01 -13.39
CA GLY A 76 -26.60 -21.79 -12.43
C GLY A 76 -26.39 -21.06 -11.09
N LEU A 77 -25.87 -21.80 -10.11
CA LEU A 77 -25.57 -21.31 -8.75
C LEU A 77 -24.12 -21.65 -8.34
N LEU A 78 -23.16 -21.34 -9.21
CA LEU A 78 -21.75 -21.65 -8.97
C LEU A 78 -21.04 -20.59 -8.11
N ARG A 79 -21.54 -19.34 -8.09
CA ARG A 79 -20.83 -18.25 -7.39
C ARG A 79 -20.58 -18.54 -5.92
N LEU A 80 -21.61 -18.94 -5.17
CA LEU A 80 -21.49 -19.15 -3.72
C LEU A 80 -20.45 -20.21 -3.35
N PRO A 81 -20.52 -21.46 -3.86
CA PRO A 81 -19.55 -22.51 -3.49
C PRO A 81 -18.12 -22.18 -3.95
N PHE A 82 -17.94 -21.47 -5.06
CA PHE A 82 -16.61 -21.05 -5.51
C PHE A 82 -16.03 -19.92 -4.65
N ILE A 83 -16.83 -18.90 -4.29
CA ILE A 83 -16.35 -17.80 -3.45
C ILE A 83 -15.90 -18.33 -2.09
N GLN A 84 -16.64 -19.27 -1.47
CA GLN A 84 -16.22 -19.88 -0.20
C GLN A 84 -14.83 -20.53 -0.29
N LYS A 85 -14.54 -21.22 -1.41
CA LYS A 85 -13.21 -21.81 -1.64
C LYS A 85 -12.12 -20.76 -1.85
N VAL A 86 -12.43 -19.70 -2.60
CA VAL A 86 -11.52 -18.59 -2.90
C VAL A 86 -11.09 -17.85 -1.63
N LEU A 87 -12.01 -17.62 -0.69
CA LEU A 87 -11.72 -16.93 0.57
C LEU A 87 -10.70 -17.65 1.45
N GLN A 88 -10.51 -18.97 1.23
CA GLN A 88 -9.53 -19.79 1.94
C GLN A 88 -8.21 -19.92 1.19
N GLN A 89 -8.07 -19.32 0.01
CA GLN A 89 -6.85 -19.42 -0.78
C GLN A 89 -5.79 -18.43 -0.28
N PRO A 90 -4.50 -18.81 -0.27
CA PRO A 90 -3.42 -17.96 0.21
C PRO A 90 -3.30 -16.60 -0.48
N PHE A 91 -3.72 -16.49 -1.75
CA PHE A 91 -3.67 -15.22 -2.47
C PHE A 91 -4.66 -14.19 -1.92
N PHE A 92 -5.71 -14.63 -1.23
CA PHE A 92 -6.73 -13.77 -0.62
C PHE A 92 -6.39 -13.36 0.82
N THR A 93 -5.58 -14.18 1.52
CA THR A 93 -5.17 -13.92 2.91
C THR A 93 -4.09 -12.85 2.98
N THR A 94 -4.49 -11.58 3.04
CA THR A 94 -3.58 -10.41 2.98
C THR A 94 -3.39 -9.70 4.33
N ASP A 95 -3.91 -10.26 5.43
CA ASP A 95 -3.85 -9.63 6.76
C ASP A 95 -2.43 -9.34 7.23
N LEU A 96 -1.51 -10.30 7.03
CA LEU A 96 -0.11 -10.13 7.39
C LEU A 96 0.52 -9.01 6.55
N ILE A 97 0.27 -8.99 5.25
CA ILE A 97 0.81 -7.96 4.35
C ILE A 97 0.30 -6.58 4.78
N SER A 98 -0.99 -6.47 5.09
CA SER A 98 -1.61 -5.22 5.57
C SER A 98 -0.97 -4.73 6.87
N LYS A 99 -0.64 -5.65 7.80
CA LYS A 99 0.11 -5.29 9.02
C LYS A 99 1.52 -4.78 8.71
N LEU A 100 2.22 -5.43 7.78
CA LEU A 100 3.58 -5.01 7.39
C LEU A 100 3.58 -3.65 6.67
N VAL A 101 2.56 -3.35 5.87
CA VAL A 101 2.34 -2.02 5.27
C VAL A 101 2.27 -0.95 6.37
N LYS A 102 1.40 -1.14 7.37
CA LYS A 102 1.28 -0.23 8.52
C LYS A 102 2.57 -0.06 9.30
N GLN A 103 3.33 -1.14 9.48
CA GLN A 103 4.65 -1.04 10.13
C GLN A 103 5.63 -0.18 9.32
N CYS A 104 5.60 -0.26 7.99
CA CYS A 104 6.43 0.60 7.15
C CYS A 104 6.00 2.06 7.23
N GLU A 105 4.69 2.34 7.20
CA GLU A 105 4.13 3.70 7.41
C GLU A 105 4.65 4.29 8.73
N SER A 106 4.46 3.60 9.86
CA SER A 106 4.94 4.07 11.17
C SER A 106 6.46 4.24 11.23
N THR A 107 7.21 3.41 10.51
CA THR A 107 8.67 3.54 10.43
C THR A 107 9.07 4.77 9.63
N ILE A 108 8.39 5.05 8.52
CA ILE A 108 8.62 6.27 7.72
C ILE A 108 8.35 7.49 8.59
N ASP A 109 7.21 7.55 9.28
CA ASP A 109 6.83 8.70 10.11
C ASP A 109 7.81 8.95 11.26
N ALA A 110 8.26 7.89 11.93
CA ALA A 110 9.19 7.98 13.06
C ALA A 110 10.60 8.39 12.65
N VAL A 111 11.09 7.87 11.52
CA VAL A 111 12.47 8.05 11.07
C VAL A 111 12.61 9.29 10.19
N PHE A 112 11.52 9.72 9.58
CA PHE A 112 11.48 10.80 8.62
C PHE A 112 10.27 11.71 8.83
N PRO A 113 10.21 12.43 9.95
CA PRO A 113 9.14 13.38 10.20
C PRO A 113 9.07 14.42 9.08
N VAL A 114 7.84 14.82 8.74
CA VAL A 114 7.59 15.81 7.68
C VAL A 114 8.16 17.16 8.11
N GLU A 115 9.25 17.60 7.47
CA GLU A 115 9.73 18.99 7.56
C GLU A 115 9.19 19.79 6.37
N ASP A 116 8.58 20.96 6.65
CA ASP A 116 7.97 21.97 5.76
C ASP A 116 7.27 21.47 4.47
N GLU A 117 6.04 21.93 4.25
CA GLU A 117 5.20 21.62 3.08
C GLU A 117 5.92 21.85 1.73
N GLU A 118 6.86 22.79 1.68
CA GLU A 118 7.61 23.17 0.48
C GLU A 118 8.75 22.17 0.15
N ARG A 119 9.50 21.70 1.15
CA ARG A 119 10.46 20.59 1.02
C ARG A 119 9.77 19.26 0.78
N THR A 120 8.56 19.10 1.30
CA THR A 120 7.70 17.94 1.04
C THR A 120 7.30 17.87 -0.44
N ARG A 121 7.09 19.02 -1.09
CA ARG A 121 6.78 19.08 -2.53
C ARG A 121 7.99 18.72 -3.38
N GLU A 122 9.16 19.28 -3.07
CA GLU A 122 10.42 18.97 -3.76
C GLU A 122 10.86 17.51 -3.54
N ALA A 123 10.70 16.96 -2.33
CA ALA A 123 10.98 15.56 -2.04
C ALA A 123 9.96 14.62 -2.71
N ARG A 124 8.68 14.99 -2.79
CA ARG A 124 7.66 14.25 -3.55
C ARG A 124 7.98 14.27 -5.04
N GLU A 125 8.36 15.41 -5.59
CA GLU A 125 8.79 15.55 -6.99
C GLU A 125 10.07 14.77 -7.26
N ALA A 126 11.06 14.78 -6.36
CA ALA A 126 12.27 13.97 -6.46
C ALA A 126 12.00 12.46 -6.34
N ILE A 127 11.04 12.02 -5.52
CA ILE A 127 10.59 10.63 -5.43
C ILE A 127 9.84 10.21 -6.70
N ILE A 128 9.02 11.10 -7.27
CA ILE A 128 8.35 10.90 -8.56
C ILE A 128 9.39 10.78 -9.70
N VAL A 129 10.44 11.60 -9.67
CA VAL A 129 11.51 11.64 -10.67
C VAL A 129 12.52 10.50 -10.51
N ALA A 130 12.82 10.04 -9.28
CA ALA A 130 13.80 8.99 -9.00
C ALA A 130 13.20 7.57 -8.85
N GLY A 131 11.87 7.47 -8.75
CA GLY A 131 11.11 6.24 -8.58
C GLY A 131 10.32 5.87 -9.83
N GLU A 132 10.99 5.74 -10.98
CA GLU A 132 10.34 5.26 -12.20
C GLU A 132 9.87 3.81 -12.01
N GLY A 133 8.58 3.64 -11.74
CA GLY A 133 7.90 2.35 -11.74
C GLY A 133 7.08 2.08 -10.49
N ILE A 134 7.75 1.74 -9.38
CA ILE A 134 7.07 1.24 -8.16
C ILE A 134 6.16 2.31 -7.57
N PHE A 135 6.66 3.52 -7.32
CA PHE A 135 5.86 4.60 -6.73
C PHE A 135 4.60 4.92 -7.55
N ARG A 136 4.75 5.11 -8.86
CA ARG A 136 3.61 5.36 -9.77
C ARG A 136 2.60 4.21 -9.75
N ASN A 137 3.09 2.97 -9.79
CA ASN A 137 2.23 1.79 -9.73
C ASN A 137 1.52 1.69 -8.38
N THR A 138 2.19 2.03 -7.28
CA THR A 138 1.62 2.07 -5.93
C THR A 138 0.50 3.11 -5.87
N VAL A 139 0.71 4.32 -6.37
CA VAL A 139 -0.35 5.36 -6.41
C VAL A 139 -1.56 4.86 -7.22
N ALA A 140 -1.33 4.30 -8.41
CA ALA A 140 -2.41 3.74 -9.22
C ALA A 140 -3.14 2.57 -8.51
N ALA A 141 -2.40 1.73 -7.79
CA ALA A 141 -2.96 0.64 -7.00
C ALA A 141 -3.82 1.15 -5.84
N LEU A 142 -3.40 2.20 -5.13
CA LEU A 142 -4.18 2.83 -4.06
C LEU A 142 -5.50 3.39 -4.60
N GLN A 143 -5.46 4.10 -5.73
CA GLN A 143 -6.65 4.61 -6.40
C GLN A 143 -7.59 3.46 -6.82
N SER A 144 -7.06 2.41 -7.44
CA SER A 144 -7.82 1.20 -7.80
C SER A 144 -8.53 0.58 -6.59
N MET A 145 -7.82 0.43 -5.47
CA MET A 145 -8.42 -0.10 -4.24
C MET A 145 -9.51 0.80 -3.68
N GLN A 146 -9.36 2.13 -3.77
CA GLN A 146 -10.39 3.08 -3.37
C GLN A 146 -11.67 2.92 -4.21
N GLU A 147 -11.54 2.77 -5.53
CA GLU A 147 -12.69 2.56 -6.41
C GLU A 147 -13.37 1.21 -6.16
N ILE A 148 -12.60 0.14 -5.91
CA ILE A 148 -13.17 -1.17 -5.56
C ILE A 148 -13.97 -1.09 -4.25
N ARG A 149 -13.48 -0.34 -3.26
CA ARG A 149 -14.14 -0.16 -1.95
C ARG A 149 -15.44 0.64 -2.03
N ARG A 150 -15.57 1.57 -2.98
CA ARG A 150 -16.81 2.36 -3.20
C ARG A 150 -18.02 1.51 -3.61
N GLY A 151 -17.80 0.23 -3.93
CA GLY A 151 -18.88 -0.71 -4.22
C GLY A 151 -19.45 -0.54 -5.63
N SER A 152 -20.59 -1.19 -5.89
CA SER A 152 -21.24 -1.12 -7.20
C SER A 152 -22.09 0.14 -7.31
N SER A 153 -22.01 0.84 -8.44
CA SER A 153 -22.87 2.00 -8.76
C SER A 153 -24.36 1.66 -8.80
N THR A 154 -24.70 0.37 -8.97
CA THR A 154 -26.07 -0.14 -8.88
C THR A 154 -26.15 -1.22 -7.81
N TYR A 155 -27.02 -1.02 -6.82
CA TYR A 155 -27.22 -1.95 -5.70
C TYR A 155 -28.25 -3.03 -6.03
N GLY A 156 -28.08 -4.24 -5.48
CA GLY A 156 -29.00 -5.38 -5.68
C GLY A 156 -28.42 -6.71 -5.19
N HIS A 157 -29.21 -7.79 -5.22
CA HIS A 157 -28.84 -9.13 -4.67
C HIS A 157 -27.53 -9.69 -5.25
N PHE A 158 -27.16 -9.30 -6.47
CA PHE A 158 -25.91 -9.73 -7.10
C PHE A 158 -24.71 -8.83 -6.81
N SER A 159 -24.81 -7.83 -5.94
CA SER A 159 -23.68 -6.97 -5.60
C SER A 159 -22.60 -7.78 -4.87
N LEU A 160 -21.35 -7.34 -4.99
CA LEU A 160 -20.28 -7.89 -4.16
C LEU A 160 -20.43 -7.27 -2.77
N PRO A 161 -20.23 -8.04 -1.67
CA PRO A 161 -20.10 -7.44 -0.37
C PRO A 161 -18.92 -6.47 -0.38
N PRO A 162 -19.02 -5.30 0.30
CA PRO A 162 -17.91 -4.38 0.40
C PRO A 162 -16.69 -5.10 1.00
N LEU A 163 -15.52 -4.89 0.39
CA LEU A 163 -14.27 -5.41 0.92
C LEU A 163 -13.88 -4.59 2.15
N ASN A 164 -14.20 -5.11 3.34
CA ASN A 164 -13.70 -4.60 4.62
C ASN A 164 -12.22 -4.98 4.77
N LEU A 165 -11.36 -4.31 4.03
CA LEU A 165 -9.91 -4.35 4.25
C LEU A 165 -9.58 -3.30 5.30
N PRO A 166 -8.61 -3.55 6.18
CA PRO A 166 -8.18 -2.55 7.14
C PRO A 166 -7.91 -1.24 6.40
N ASP A 167 -8.45 -0.15 6.93
CA ASP A 167 -8.08 1.19 6.51
C ASP A 167 -6.57 1.28 6.73
N SER A 168 -5.85 1.14 5.63
CA SER A 168 -4.49 1.61 5.59
C SER A 168 -4.68 3.08 5.28
N GLU A 169 -4.24 3.93 6.20
CA GLU A 169 -4.27 5.39 6.06
C GLU A 169 -3.43 5.87 4.86
N LEU A 170 -2.89 4.95 4.05
CA LEU A 170 -2.39 5.11 2.68
C LEU A 170 -3.12 6.15 1.82
N ILE A 171 -4.43 6.31 2.02
CA ILE A 171 -5.28 7.14 1.15
C ILE A 171 -5.32 8.61 1.62
N GLN A 172 -5.03 8.92 2.89
CA GLN A 172 -5.05 10.31 3.36
C GLN A 172 -3.89 11.13 2.76
N SER A 173 -2.74 10.52 2.47
CA SER A 173 -1.59 11.22 1.88
C SER A 173 -1.72 11.50 0.38
N VAL A 174 -2.61 10.80 -0.32
CA VAL A 174 -2.92 10.98 -1.76
C VAL A 174 -4.19 11.83 -1.96
N GLN A 175 -5.02 11.99 -0.93
CA GLN A 175 -6.15 12.92 -0.93
C GLN A 175 -5.69 14.36 -0.69
N LEU A 176 -5.03 14.96 -1.69
CA LEU A 176 -5.03 16.40 -1.87
C LEU A 176 -5.65 16.71 -3.24
N ASN A 177 -6.82 17.33 -3.16
CA ASN A 177 -7.56 18.06 -4.20
C ASN A 177 -8.48 17.25 -5.11
N SER A 178 -9.77 17.25 -4.73
CA SER A 178 -10.83 17.46 -5.71
C SER A 178 -11.74 18.57 -5.19
N PRO A 179 -11.58 19.83 -5.64
CA PRO A 179 -12.55 20.89 -5.37
C PRO A 179 -13.67 20.77 -6.41
N ILE A 180 -14.55 19.78 -6.24
CA ILE A 180 -15.83 19.78 -6.95
C ILE A 180 -16.91 19.51 -5.91
N PRO A 181 -17.74 20.51 -5.57
CA PRO A 181 -18.93 20.28 -4.77
C PRO A 181 -19.89 19.42 -5.59
N THR A 182 -20.18 18.21 -5.12
CA THR A 182 -21.33 17.46 -5.62
C THR A 182 -22.59 18.11 -5.04
N VAL A 183 -23.31 18.82 -5.91
CA VAL A 183 -24.72 19.19 -5.73
C VAL A 183 -25.58 17.95 -5.82
#